data_AF-A0AAD4SHJ7-F1
#
_entry.id   AF-A0AAD4SHJ7-F1
#
_cell.length_a   1.000
_cell.length_b   1.000
_cell.length_c   1.000
_cell.angle_alpha   90.00
_cell.angle_beta   90.00
_cell.angle_gamma   90.00
#
_symmetry.space_group_name_H-M   'P 1'
#
loop_
_entity.id
_entity.type
_entity.pdbx_description
1 polymer ?
#
loop_
_entity_poly.entity_id
_entity_poly.type
_entity_poly.pdbx_seq_one_letter_code
_entity_poly.pdbx_strand_id
1 'polypeptide(L)'
;SIYCIWKIDHFKFARITHHASVTQCLGSIGGHNWYLGVAKASIVNPNEDIGNKIVQSKSGHSYAPPHPDNVRVFRISGPKFVKLHIGTWHAGPLFKGDSMDFYNLELTDTNVVDHTTHDLEKEDGVILSFDD
;
A
#
# COMPACT_ATOMS: atom_id res chain seq x y z
N SER A 1 -2.69 -6.77 42.48
CA SER A 1 -2.51 -7.42 41.17
C SER A 1 -1.88 -6.44 40.21
N ILE A 2 -0.70 -6.75 39.70
CA ILE A 2 -0.06 -5.98 38.62
C ILE A 2 -0.77 -6.42 37.35
N TYR A 3 -1.54 -5.52 36.72
CA TYR A 3 -2.02 -5.75 35.37
C TYR A 3 -0.83 -5.48 34.44
N CYS A 4 -0.17 -6.55 34.00
CA CYS A 4 0.67 -6.47 32.82
C CYS A 4 -0.26 -6.18 31.64
N ILE A 5 -0.44 -4.91 31.31
CA ILE A 5 -1.05 -4.49 30.04
C ILE A 5 -0.01 -4.82 28.98
N TRP A 6 -0.13 -5.99 28.37
CA TRP A 6 0.56 -6.28 27.12
C TRP A 6 -0.03 -5.31 26.09
N LYS A 7 0.67 -4.20 25.83
CA LYS A 7 0.41 -3.37 24.65
C LYS A 7 0.79 -4.24 23.46
N ILE A 8 -0.19 -4.93 22.88
CA ILE A 8 0.01 -5.56 21.58
C ILE A 8 0.01 -4.41 20.60
N ASP A 9 1.17 -4.16 19.99
CA ASP A 9 1.27 -3.17 18.92
C ASP A 9 0.53 -3.72 17.70
N HIS A 10 -0.65 -3.18 17.42
CA HIS A 10 -1.43 -3.49 16.24
C HIS A 10 -1.22 -2.38 15.20
N PHE A 11 -0.81 -2.76 13.99
CA PHE A 11 -0.80 -1.83 12.86
C PHE A 11 -2.22 -1.64 12.34
N LYS A 12 -2.52 -0.43 11.89
CA LYS A 12 -3.80 -0.09 11.25
C LYS A 12 -3.58 0.79 10.04
N PHE A 13 -4.29 0.51 8.97
CA PHE A 13 -4.34 1.38 7.79
C PHE A 13 -5.68 1.25 7.08
N ALA A 14 -6.12 2.35 6.45
CA ALA A 14 -7.30 2.38 5.60
C ALA A 14 -7.01 2.95 4.21
N ARG A 15 -5.83 3.58 4.02
CA ARG A 15 -5.44 4.19 2.75
C ARG A 15 -4.48 3.29 2.02
N ILE A 16 -4.78 3.00 0.76
CA ILE A 16 -3.92 2.23 -0.14
C ILE A 16 -3.75 3.00 -1.44
N THR A 17 -2.53 3.05 -1.96
CA THR A 17 -2.15 3.88 -3.12
C THR A 17 -1.56 3.03 -4.23
N HIS A 18 -1.78 3.40 -5.48
CA HIS A 18 -1.01 2.87 -6.60
C HIS A 18 -0.44 3.99 -7.47
N HIS A 19 0.59 3.62 -8.24
CA HIS A 19 1.24 4.46 -9.26
C HIS A 19 1.01 3.82 -10.63
N ALA A 20 0.49 4.57 -11.60
CA ALA A 20 0.04 4.01 -12.88
C ALA A 20 1.09 4.07 -13.99
N SER A 21 2.17 4.80 -13.79
CA SER A 21 3.20 5.03 -14.80
C SER A 21 4.57 4.49 -14.40
N VAL A 22 4.76 4.14 -13.13
CA VAL A 22 6.07 3.75 -12.60
C VAL A 22 6.06 2.48 -11.78
N THR A 23 7.25 1.89 -11.63
CA THR A 23 7.55 0.96 -10.55
C THR A 23 8.18 1.71 -9.38
N GLN A 24 8.00 1.19 -8.17
CA GLN A 24 8.68 1.69 -6.97
C GLN A 24 9.51 0.57 -6.35
N CYS A 25 10.73 0.86 -5.91
CA CYS A 25 11.56 -0.10 -5.17
C CYS A 25 11.88 0.42 -3.78
N LEU A 26 11.63 -0.41 -2.76
CA LEU A 26 11.81 -0.09 -1.35
C LEU A 26 12.69 -1.11 -0.65
N GLY A 27 13.59 -0.66 0.22
CA GLY A 27 14.36 -1.50 1.13
C GLY A 27 14.78 -0.73 2.37
N SER A 28 14.60 -1.30 3.57
CA SER A 28 14.99 -0.67 4.84
C SER A 28 16.51 -0.61 4.97
N ILE A 29 17.04 0.53 5.41
CA ILE A 29 18.43 0.63 5.87
C ILE A 29 18.55 -0.13 7.20
N GLY A 30 19.61 -0.93 7.36
CA GLY A 30 19.84 -1.72 8.59
C GLY A 30 19.05 -3.03 8.70
N GLY A 31 18.15 -3.33 7.74
CA GLY A 31 17.46 -4.62 7.66
C GLY A 31 16.41 -4.87 8.75
N HIS A 32 15.89 -3.79 9.35
CA HIS A 32 14.80 -3.86 10.33
C HIS A 32 13.51 -4.38 9.68
N ASN A 33 12.64 -5.00 10.49
CA ASN A 33 11.36 -5.48 9.99
C ASN A 33 10.45 -4.30 9.62
N TRP A 34 9.81 -4.42 8.48
CA TRP A 34 8.75 -3.51 8.03
C TRP A 34 7.68 -4.30 7.29
N TYR A 35 6.53 -3.67 7.09
CA TYR A 35 5.33 -4.27 6.55
C TYR A 35 4.80 -3.48 5.37
N LEU A 36 4.15 -4.22 4.48
CA LEU A 36 3.51 -3.65 3.29
C LEU A 36 2.18 -4.35 3.06
N GLY A 37 1.08 -3.59 3.17
CA GLY A 37 -0.21 -4.03 2.65
C GLY A 37 -0.20 -3.88 1.14
N VAL A 38 -0.59 -4.91 0.38
CA VAL A 38 -0.64 -4.87 -1.08
C VAL A 38 -1.93 -5.46 -1.63
N ALA A 39 -2.37 -4.97 -2.79
CA ALA A 39 -3.39 -5.61 -3.61
C ALA A 39 -2.98 -5.59 -5.09
N LYS A 40 -3.58 -6.49 -5.88
CA LYS A 40 -3.28 -6.62 -7.31
C LYS A 40 -3.59 -5.32 -8.04
N ALA A 41 -2.77 -5.02 -9.06
CA ALA A 41 -3.06 -3.93 -9.96
C ALA A 41 -4.45 -4.07 -10.60
N SER A 42 -5.12 -2.93 -10.73
CA SER A 42 -6.49 -2.85 -11.26
C SER A 42 -6.66 -1.69 -12.23
N ILE A 43 -5.57 -1.31 -12.92
CA ILE A 43 -5.63 -0.40 -14.06
C ILE A 43 -6.28 -1.15 -15.22
N VAL A 44 -7.22 -0.50 -15.90
CA VAL A 44 -8.06 -1.12 -16.92
C VAL A 44 -8.19 -0.22 -18.14
N ASN A 45 -8.48 -0.82 -19.29
CA ASN A 45 -8.93 -0.04 -20.44
C ASN A 45 -10.42 0.31 -20.27
N PRO A 46 -10.83 1.56 -20.53
CA PRO A 46 -12.23 1.98 -20.34
C PRO A 46 -13.22 1.27 -21.27
N ASN A 47 -12.73 0.59 -22.32
CA ASN A 47 -13.53 -0.18 -23.27
C ASN A 47 -13.65 -1.66 -22.90
N GLU A 48 -13.01 -2.11 -21.80
CA GLU A 48 -13.14 -3.48 -21.31
C GLU A 48 -14.35 -3.59 -20.37
N ASP A 49 -15.21 -4.58 -20.60
CA ASP A 49 -16.30 -4.91 -19.69
C ASP A 49 -15.80 -5.84 -18.58
N ILE A 50 -15.58 -5.27 -17.39
CA ILE A 50 -14.94 -5.95 -16.26
C ILE A 50 -15.97 -6.22 -15.15
N GLY A 51 -17.25 -5.86 -15.34
CA GLY A 51 -18.32 -6.05 -14.37
C GLY A 51 -18.17 -5.28 -13.05
N ASN A 52 -17.07 -4.53 -12.88
CA ASN A 52 -16.75 -3.72 -11.71
C ASN A 52 -16.90 -2.23 -12.04
N LYS A 53 -17.11 -1.41 -11.01
CA LYS A 53 -17.10 0.05 -11.13
C LYS A 53 -15.74 0.52 -11.65
N ILE A 54 -15.72 1.10 -12.86
CA ILE A 54 -14.54 1.75 -13.41
C ILE A 54 -14.54 3.22 -12.98
N VAL A 55 -13.39 3.67 -12.47
CA VAL A 55 -13.15 5.04 -12.01
C VAL A 55 -12.01 5.63 -12.84
N GLN A 56 -12.14 6.90 -13.23
CA GLN A 56 -11.05 7.64 -13.86
C GLN A 56 -10.25 8.38 -12.79
N SER A 57 -8.94 8.17 -12.79
CA SER A 57 -8.04 8.82 -11.85
C SER A 57 -7.74 10.27 -12.25
N LYS A 58 -7.18 11.04 -11.31
CA LYS A 58 -6.63 12.37 -11.60
C LYS A 58 -5.41 12.33 -12.53
N SER A 59 -4.70 11.19 -12.57
CA SER A 59 -3.55 10.94 -13.43
C SER A 59 -3.95 10.48 -14.84
N GLY A 60 -5.25 10.39 -15.14
CA GLY A 60 -5.79 10.16 -16.49
C GLY A 60 -6.07 8.69 -16.84
N HIS A 61 -5.56 7.73 -16.07
CA HIS A 61 -5.86 6.30 -16.26
C HIS A 61 -7.21 5.89 -15.67
N SER A 62 -7.80 4.84 -16.23
CA SER A 62 -8.97 4.16 -15.67
C SER A 62 -8.54 3.00 -14.78
N TYR A 63 -9.28 2.76 -13.69
CA TYR A 63 -9.01 1.66 -12.77
C TYR A 63 -10.30 1.17 -12.09
N ALA A 64 -10.29 -0.08 -11.61
CA ALA A 64 -11.30 -0.57 -10.68
C ALA A 64 -10.79 -0.40 -9.22
N PRO A 65 -11.59 0.15 -8.29
CA PRO A 65 -11.18 0.26 -6.88
C PRO A 65 -10.76 -1.10 -6.27
N PRO A 66 -9.76 -1.12 -5.37
CA PRO A 66 -9.33 -2.35 -4.72
C PRO A 66 -10.38 -2.79 -3.70
N HIS A 67 -10.79 -4.06 -3.74
CA HIS A 67 -11.67 -4.62 -2.71
C HIS A 67 -10.86 -4.92 -1.42
N PRO A 68 -11.36 -4.57 -0.22
CA PRO A 68 -10.64 -4.81 1.04
C PRO A 68 -10.16 -6.26 1.21
N ASP A 69 -11.01 -7.25 0.89
CA ASP A 69 -10.68 -8.68 1.01
C ASP A 69 -9.53 -9.16 0.10
N ASN A 70 -9.12 -8.36 -0.89
CA ASN A 70 -7.99 -8.67 -1.77
C ASN A 70 -6.66 -8.15 -1.23
N VAL A 71 -6.68 -7.35 -0.16
CA VAL A 71 -5.46 -6.84 0.45
C VAL A 71 -4.75 -7.96 1.21
N ARG A 72 -3.43 -8.05 1.05
CA ARG A 72 -2.54 -8.97 1.77
C ARG A 72 -1.42 -8.18 2.39
N VAL A 73 -1.07 -8.49 3.63
CA VAL A 73 0.06 -7.85 4.32
C VAL A 73 1.26 -8.78 4.26
N PHE A 74 2.39 -8.23 3.85
CA PHE A 74 3.67 -8.93 3.86
C PHE A 74 4.57 -8.34 4.93
N ARG A 75 5.29 -9.22 5.64
CA ARG A 75 6.43 -8.85 6.49
C ARG A 75 7.71 -8.96 5.69
N ILE A 76 8.47 -7.87 5.62
CA ILE A 76 9.78 -7.81 4.99
C ILE A 76 10.82 -7.77 6.10
N SER A 77 11.74 -8.74 6.10
CA SER A 77 12.78 -8.89 7.12
C SER A 77 14.18 -8.88 6.51
N GLY A 78 15.15 -8.32 7.24
CA GLY A 78 16.55 -8.31 6.81
C GLY A 78 16.80 -7.44 5.57
N PRO A 79 17.91 -7.67 4.84
CA PRO A 79 18.34 -6.82 3.74
C PRO A 79 17.61 -7.15 2.42
N LYS A 80 16.28 -7.13 2.45
CA LYS A 80 15.44 -7.41 1.28
C LYS A 80 14.95 -6.11 0.65
N PHE A 81 14.90 -6.12 -0.68
CA PHE A 81 14.27 -5.08 -1.48
C PHE A 81 12.98 -5.61 -2.10
N VAL A 82 11.96 -4.78 -2.13
CA VAL A 82 10.68 -5.07 -2.79
C VAL A 82 10.53 -4.13 -3.98
N LYS A 83 10.24 -4.70 -5.15
CA LYS A 83 9.84 -3.94 -6.34
C LYS A 83 8.34 -4.07 -6.53
N LEU A 84 7.64 -2.95 -6.42
CA LEU A 84 6.23 -2.81 -6.77
C LEU A 84 6.10 -2.60 -8.27
N HIS A 85 5.32 -3.45 -8.92
CA HIS A 85 4.98 -3.30 -10.33
C HIS A 85 3.99 -2.15 -10.52
N ILE A 86 3.96 -1.60 -11.74
CA ILE A 86 2.99 -0.58 -12.13
C ILE A 86 1.58 -1.00 -11.75
N GLY A 87 0.84 -0.08 -11.13
CA GLY A 87 -0.53 -0.26 -10.69
C GLY A 87 -0.71 -1.09 -9.43
N THR A 88 0.35 -1.67 -8.86
CA THR A 88 0.24 -2.42 -7.61
C THR A 88 -0.22 -1.48 -6.50
N TRP A 89 -1.34 -1.81 -5.88
CA TRP A 89 -1.82 -1.09 -4.71
C TRP A 89 -0.94 -1.43 -3.52
N HIS A 90 -0.56 -0.42 -2.75
CA HIS A 90 0.30 -0.58 -1.58
C HIS A 90 -0.05 0.39 -0.44
N ALA A 91 0.18 -0.06 0.78
CA ALA A 91 0.06 0.71 2.02
C ALA A 91 1.28 0.44 2.89
N GLY A 92 2.09 1.47 3.08
CA GLY A 92 3.36 1.41 3.79
C GLY A 92 4.44 2.28 3.14
N PRO A 93 5.71 2.15 3.57
CA PRO A 93 6.18 1.18 4.56
C PRO A 93 5.59 1.41 5.96
N LEU A 94 5.18 0.32 6.62
CA LEU A 94 4.71 0.33 8.02
C LEU A 94 5.78 -0.31 8.91
N PHE A 95 6.17 0.32 10.01
CA PHE A 95 7.23 -0.19 10.89
C PHE A 95 7.04 0.30 12.32
N LYS A 96 7.69 -0.38 13.28
CA LYS A 96 7.73 0.06 14.69
C LYS A 96 8.78 1.15 14.88
N GLY A 97 8.46 2.12 15.74
CA GLY A 97 9.32 3.27 16.03
C GLY A 97 8.88 4.55 15.32
N ASP A 98 9.51 5.66 15.67
CA ASP A 98 9.11 6.99 15.18
C ASP A 98 9.62 7.28 13.76
N SER A 99 10.74 6.66 13.36
CA SER A 99 11.34 6.83 12.04
C SER A 99 12.14 5.60 11.62
N MET A 100 12.26 5.40 10.30
CA MET A 100 13.12 4.39 9.68
C MET A 100 13.56 4.90 8.31
N ASP A 101 14.84 4.71 7.99
CA ASP A 101 15.39 5.11 6.71
C ASP A 101 15.20 4.02 5.65
N PHE A 102 14.89 4.44 4.43
CA PHE A 102 14.66 3.55 3.30
C PHE A 102 15.50 3.97 2.09
N TYR A 103 16.03 2.97 1.39
CA TYR A 103 16.33 3.12 -0.03
C TYR A 103 15.01 3.14 -0.79
N ASN A 104 14.73 4.24 -1.48
CA ASN A 104 13.55 4.41 -2.33
C ASN A 104 14.02 4.76 -3.75
N LEU A 105 13.74 3.88 -4.71
CA LEU A 105 14.02 4.11 -6.12
C LEU A 105 12.69 4.30 -6.85
N GLU A 106 12.39 5.55 -7.17
CA GLU A 106 11.21 5.98 -7.95
C GLU A 106 11.57 7.21 -8.81
N LEU A 107 10.69 7.59 -9.73
CA LEU A 107 10.87 8.86 -10.47
C LEU A 107 10.59 10.04 -9.54
N THR A 108 11.27 11.15 -9.76
CA THR A 108 11.31 12.28 -8.80
C THR A 108 9.95 12.95 -8.55
N ASP A 109 8.96 12.75 -9.43
CA ASP A 109 7.65 13.40 -9.39
C ASP A 109 6.47 12.43 -9.16
N THR A 110 6.71 11.13 -8.95
CA THR A 110 5.66 10.10 -8.87
C THR A 110 4.63 10.34 -7.77
N ASN A 111 5.08 10.85 -6.63
CA ASN A 111 4.19 11.19 -5.53
C ASN A 111 3.36 12.47 -5.78
N VAL A 112 3.68 13.25 -6.82
CA VAL A 112 2.98 14.50 -7.14
C VAL A 112 1.98 14.28 -8.28
N VAL A 113 2.41 13.59 -9.36
CA VAL A 113 1.60 13.48 -10.60
C VAL A 113 1.02 12.09 -10.85
N ASP A 114 1.56 11.04 -10.21
CA ASP A 114 1.21 9.64 -10.47
C ASP A 114 0.84 8.90 -9.18
N HIS A 115 -0.11 9.46 -8.41
CA HIS A 115 -0.62 8.81 -7.19
C HIS A 115 -2.16 8.73 -7.25
N THR A 116 -2.69 7.53 -7.07
CA THR A 116 -4.12 7.29 -6.89
C THR A 116 -4.32 6.58 -5.57
N THR A 117 -5.07 7.18 -4.65
CA THR A 117 -5.35 6.61 -3.33
C THR A 117 -6.82 6.25 -3.20
N HIS A 118 -7.08 5.05 -2.70
CA HIS A 118 -8.38 4.57 -2.27
C HIS A 118 -8.43 4.61 -0.74
N ASP A 119 -9.51 5.16 -0.17
CA ASP A 119 -9.71 5.28 1.27
C ASP A 119 -10.77 4.25 1.72
N LEU A 120 -10.32 3.06 2.13
CA LEU A 120 -11.16 1.92 2.50
C LEU A 120 -12.13 2.26 3.65
N GLU A 121 -11.76 3.18 4.54
CA GLU A 121 -12.66 3.59 5.63
C GLU A 121 -13.82 4.42 5.09
N LYS A 122 -13.52 5.38 4.21
CA LYS A 122 -14.56 6.26 3.64
C LYS A 122 -15.40 5.59 2.57
N GLU A 123 -14.79 4.72 1.77
CA GLU A 123 -15.40 4.14 0.58
C GLU A 123 -16.04 2.78 0.85
N ASP A 124 -15.49 1.99 1.79
CA ASP A 124 -15.95 0.64 2.11
C ASP A 124 -16.36 0.46 3.59
N GLY A 125 -16.08 1.44 4.47
CA GLY A 125 -16.33 1.31 5.91
C GLY A 125 -15.34 0.38 6.62
N VAL A 126 -14.16 0.13 6.04
CA VAL A 126 -13.18 -0.87 6.53
C VAL A 126 -11.87 -0.21 6.96
N ILE A 127 -11.38 -0.61 8.14
CA ILE A 127 -10.00 -0.35 8.58
C ILE A 127 -9.30 -1.71 8.70
N LEU A 128 -8.20 -1.89 7.97
CA LEU A 128 -7.40 -3.10 8.05
C LEU A 128 -6.45 -3.01 9.24
N SER A 129 -6.36 -4.11 9.99
CA SER A 129 -5.45 -4.23 11.13
C SER A 129 -4.75 -5.58 11.14
N PHE A 130 -3.51 -5.60 11.62
CA PHE A 130 -2.72 -6.81 11.79
C PHE A 130 -1.72 -6.65 12.93
N ASP A 131 -1.24 -7.80 13.41
CA ASP A 131 -0.30 -7.90 14.53
C ASP A 131 1.12 -8.14 13.96
N ASP A 132 2.14 -7.64 14.66
CA ASP A 132 3.57 -7.83 14.34
C ASP A 132 4.08 -9.26 14.63
#